data_AF-A0A951KID4-F1
#
_entry.id   AF-A0A951KID4-F1
#
_cell.length_a   1.000
_cell.length_b   1.000
_cell.length_c   1.000
_cell.angle_alpha   90.00
_cell.angle_beta   90.00
_cell.angle_gamma   90.00
#
_symmetry.space_group_name_H-M   'P 1'
#
loop_
_entity.id
_entity.type
_entity.pdbx_description
1 polymer ?
#
loop_
_entity_poly.entity_id
_entity_poly.type
_entity_poly.pdbx_seq_one_letter_code
_entity_poly.pdbx_strand_id
1 'polypeptide(L)'
;MAFFDLPLDQLRSYLPPRDEPADFDAFWQQTLDEARQTPLNPSYAPVDYGLATVEVFDVTFNGYGGQTIKGWLLLPRQRSGPLPCVVEYIGYGGGRGFPTDWLLWSSAGYAHLVMDTRGQGSSYLKGDTPDPDATGGDP
;
A
#
# COMPACT_ATOMS: atom_id res chain seq x y z
N MET A 1 27.71 -19.16 -0.32
CA MET A 1 27.57 -19.34 1.13
C MET A 1 26.11 -19.62 1.40
N ALA A 2 25.78 -20.63 2.21
CA ALA A 2 24.38 -20.86 2.58
C ALA A 2 23.89 -19.66 3.40
N PHE A 3 22.63 -19.26 3.18
CA PHE A 3 22.00 -18.23 3.99
C PHE A 3 21.98 -18.69 5.46
N PHE A 4 22.39 -17.82 6.39
CA PHE A 4 22.48 -18.14 7.82
C PHE A 4 21.95 -16.97 8.65
N ASP A 5 21.42 -17.28 9.83
CA ASP A 5 20.94 -16.33 10.84
C ASP A 5 21.03 -17.02 12.22
N LEU A 6 20.55 -16.36 13.28
CA LEU A 6 20.40 -16.97 14.60
C LEU A 6 19.49 -18.22 14.53
N PRO A 7 19.79 -19.26 15.32
CA PRO A 7 18.88 -20.39 15.52
C PRO A 7 17.49 -19.95 16.02
N LEU A 8 16.44 -20.74 15.70
CA LEU A 8 15.04 -20.40 15.99
C LEU A 8 14.77 -20.12 17.48
N ASP A 9 15.38 -20.89 18.38
CA ASP A 9 15.26 -20.70 19.83
C ASP A 9 15.82 -19.33 20.25
N GLN A 10 16.89 -18.87 19.61
CA GLN A 10 17.46 -17.55 19.86
C GLN A 10 16.58 -16.44 19.27
N LEU A 11 16.07 -16.61 18.04
CA LEU A 11 15.17 -15.64 17.38
C LEU A 11 13.91 -15.38 18.20
N ARG A 12 13.33 -16.41 18.84
CA ARG A 12 12.14 -16.28 19.70
C ARG A 12 12.35 -15.36 20.90
N SER A 13 13.58 -15.24 21.37
CA SER A 13 13.96 -14.37 22.49
C SER A 13 14.77 -13.15 22.07
N TYR A 14 14.94 -12.92 20.76
CA TYR A 14 15.77 -11.85 20.25
C TYR A 14 15.08 -10.50 20.45
N LEU A 15 15.57 -9.74 21.42
CA LEU A 15 15.08 -8.41 21.79
C LEU A 15 16.28 -7.45 21.86
N PRO A 16 16.79 -6.97 20.72
CA PRO A 16 17.91 -6.03 20.71
C PRO A 16 17.48 -4.69 21.34
N PRO A 17 18.43 -3.91 21.90
CA PRO A 17 18.14 -2.56 22.34
C PRO A 17 17.61 -1.71 21.17
N ARG A 18 16.62 -0.86 21.42
CA ARG A 18 16.07 0.07 20.43
C ARG A 18 16.79 1.42 20.55
N ASP A 19 17.20 1.97 19.41
CA ASP A 19 17.73 3.33 19.30
C ASP A 19 16.63 4.23 18.72
N GLU A 20 15.75 4.72 19.61
CA GLU A 20 14.60 5.54 19.25
C GLU A 20 14.93 7.02 19.55
N PRO A 21 14.89 7.91 18.54
CA PRO A 21 15.10 9.33 18.76
C PRO A 21 14.13 9.92 19.79
N ALA A 22 14.58 10.92 20.55
CA ALA A 22 13.78 11.53 21.63
C ALA A 22 12.50 12.22 21.14
N ASP A 23 12.45 12.58 19.85
CA ASP A 23 11.35 13.24 19.18
C ASP A 23 10.54 12.31 18.26
N PHE A 24 10.77 10.98 18.30
CA PHE A 24 10.12 10.02 17.42
C PHE A 24 8.57 10.17 17.39
N ASP A 25 7.95 10.25 18.56
CA ASP A 25 6.49 10.42 18.65
C ASP A 25 6.04 11.80 18.13
N ALA A 26 6.81 12.85 18.44
CA ALA A 26 6.51 14.21 18.01
C ALA A 26 6.60 14.35 16.49
N PHE A 27 7.62 13.73 15.87
CA PHE A 27 7.79 13.66 14.42
C PHE A 27 6.56 13.07 13.75
N TRP A 28 6.14 11.85 14.14
CA TRP A 28 4.99 11.19 13.51
C TRP A 28 3.67 11.93 13.77
N GLN A 29 3.49 12.48 14.97
CA GLN A 29 2.30 13.28 15.27
C GLN A 29 2.23 14.50 14.35
N GLN A 30 3.33 15.25 14.21
CA GLN A 30 3.41 16.39 13.31
C GLN A 30 3.14 15.99 11.85
N THR A 31 3.81 14.95 11.34
CA THR A 31 3.61 14.46 9.97
C THR A 31 2.16 14.10 9.68
N LEU A 32 1.47 13.44 10.62
CA LEU A 32 0.07 13.06 10.46
C LEU A 32 -0.87 14.27 10.58
N ASP A 33 -0.56 15.23 11.45
CA ASP A 33 -1.35 16.45 11.59
C ASP A 33 -1.27 17.33 10.34
N GLU A 34 -0.09 17.43 9.72
CA GLU A 34 0.09 18.09 8.42
C GLU A 34 -0.69 17.36 7.31
N ALA A 35 -0.60 16.03 7.26
CA ALA A 35 -1.35 15.23 6.28
C ALA A 35 -2.88 15.45 6.40
N ARG A 36 -3.41 15.54 7.63
CA ARG A 36 -4.85 15.75 7.91
C ARG A 36 -5.36 17.12 7.44
N GLN A 37 -4.48 18.10 7.25
CA GLN A 37 -4.87 19.41 6.70
C GLN A 37 -5.22 19.32 5.20
N THR A 38 -4.73 18.29 4.51
CA THR A 38 -5.07 18.06 3.12
C THR A 38 -6.26 17.10 3.01
N PRO A 39 -7.34 17.45 2.28
CA PRO A 39 -8.45 16.54 2.09
C PRO A 39 -8.01 15.31 1.27
N LEU A 40 -8.39 14.12 1.75
CA LEU A 40 -8.05 12.84 1.12
C LEU A 40 -8.51 12.75 -0.35
N ASN A 41 -9.65 13.37 -0.69
CA ASN A 41 -10.25 13.43 -2.02
C ASN A 41 -10.16 12.11 -2.82
N PRO A 42 -10.64 10.98 -2.25
CA PRO A 42 -10.53 9.71 -2.94
C PRO A 42 -11.47 9.68 -4.16
N SER A 43 -10.96 9.19 -5.28
CA SER A 43 -11.74 8.88 -6.47
C SER A 43 -11.61 7.41 -6.83
N TYR A 44 -12.71 6.85 -7.34
CA TYR A 44 -12.84 5.44 -7.70
C TYR A 44 -13.43 5.37 -9.11
N ALA A 45 -12.57 5.31 -10.12
CA ALA A 45 -13.02 5.23 -11.51
C ALA A 45 -13.18 3.75 -11.92
N PRO A 46 -14.37 3.27 -12.28
CA PRO A 46 -14.54 1.88 -12.70
C PRO A 46 -13.72 1.60 -13.96
N VAL A 47 -13.03 0.45 -14.00
CA VAL A 47 -12.27 0.00 -15.18
C VAL A 47 -12.67 -1.42 -15.54
N ASP A 48 -12.98 -1.63 -16.82
CA ASP A 48 -13.29 -2.96 -17.32
C ASP A 48 -12.01 -3.73 -17.65
N TYR A 49 -11.73 -4.75 -16.84
CA TYR A 49 -10.65 -5.72 -17.04
C TYR A 49 -11.18 -7.11 -17.47
N GLY A 50 -12.45 -7.23 -17.85
CA GLY A 50 -13.06 -8.49 -18.29
C GLY A 50 -13.26 -9.52 -17.17
N LEU A 51 -13.14 -9.12 -15.90
CA LEU A 51 -13.31 -10.02 -14.75
C LEU A 51 -14.79 -10.33 -14.49
N ALA A 52 -15.13 -11.61 -14.55
CA ALA A 52 -16.50 -12.09 -14.43
C ALA A 52 -17.05 -12.04 -13.00
N THR A 53 -16.19 -12.21 -11.99
CA THR A 53 -16.60 -12.32 -10.57
C THR A 53 -16.18 -11.11 -9.73
N VAL A 54 -15.32 -10.24 -10.27
CA VAL A 54 -14.74 -9.09 -9.58
C VAL A 54 -14.99 -7.84 -10.41
N GLU A 55 -15.33 -6.74 -9.76
CA GLU A 55 -15.30 -5.40 -10.35
C GLU A 55 -14.09 -4.64 -9.83
N VAL A 56 -13.56 -3.75 -10.67
CA VAL A 56 -12.29 -3.08 -10.44
C VAL A 56 -12.48 -1.58 -10.58
N PHE A 57 -11.86 -0.84 -9.67
CA PHE A 57 -11.77 0.62 -9.73
C PHE A 57 -10.31 1.06 -9.71
N ASP A 58 -9.95 1.96 -10.62
CA ASP A 58 -8.74 2.78 -10.53
C ASP A 58 -8.91 3.77 -9.38
N VAL A 59 -8.07 3.64 -8.36
CA VAL A 59 -8.09 4.48 -7.17
C VAL A 59 -7.10 5.63 -7.33
N THR A 60 -7.54 6.81 -6.91
CA THR A 60 -6.68 7.99 -6.76
C THR A 60 -7.00 8.67 -5.44
N PHE A 61 -6.01 9.04 -4.64
CA PHE A 61 -6.22 9.84 -3.42
C PHE A 61 -5.00 10.71 -3.12
N ASN A 62 -5.18 11.69 -2.25
CA ASN A 62 -4.11 12.57 -1.78
C ASN A 62 -3.37 11.94 -0.60
N GLY A 63 -2.08 11.66 -0.77
CA GLY A 63 -1.18 11.16 0.27
C GLY A 63 -0.34 12.27 0.91
N TYR A 64 0.92 11.96 1.20
CA TYR A 64 1.88 12.91 1.78
C TYR A 64 1.98 14.21 0.97
N GLY A 65 1.96 15.37 1.65
CA GLY A 65 2.01 16.69 1.01
C GLY A 65 0.88 16.97 0.01
N GLY A 66 -0.21 16.21 0.06
CA GLY A 66 -1.29 16.26 -0.93
C GLY A 66 -0.97 15.65 -2.29
N GLN A 67 0.16 14.95 -2.40
CA GLN A 67 0.58 14.33 -3.63
C GLN A 67 -0.31 13.14 -3.99
N THR A 68 -0.55 12.96 -5.28
CA THR A 68 -1.45 11.93 -5.79
C THR A 68 -0.86 10.53 -5.67
N ILE A 69 -1.60 9.61 -5.06
CA ILE A 69 -1.29 8.18 -4.96
C ILE A 69 -2.30 7.38 -5.77
N LYS A 70 -1.80 6.37 -6.50
CA LYS A 70 -2.62 5.42 -7.28
C LYS A 70 -2.86 4.13 -6.50
N GLY A 71 -3.88 3.39 -6.91
CA GLY A 71 -4.15 2.06 -6.37
C GLY A 71 -5.20 1.32 -7.17
N TRP A 72 -5.50 0.10 -6.74
CA TRP A 72 -6.65 -0.66 -7.24
C TRP A 72 -7.61 -0.95 -6.11
N LEU A 73 -8.91 -0.83 -6.35
CA LEU A 73 -9.94 -1.38 -5.48
C LEU A 73 -10.66 -2.49 -6.23
N LEU A 74 -10.58 -3.71 -5.71
CA LEU A 74 -11.23 -4.89 -6.26
C LEU A 74 -12.33 -5.33 -5.31
N LEU A 75 -13.55 -5.50 -5.85
CA LEU A 75 -14.71 -5.93 -5.08
C LEU A 75 -15.34 -7.18 -5.72
N PRO A 76 -15.73 -8.20 -4.95
CA PRO A 76 -16.55 -9.29 -5.47
C PRO A 76 -17.89 -8.75 -5.95
N ARG A 77 -18.28 -9.05 -7.20
CA ARG A 77 -19.53 -8.57 -7.81
C ARG A 77 -20.76 -9.03 -7.05
N GLN A 78 -20.74 -10.28 -6.60
CA GLN A 78 -21.83 -10.85 -5.80
C GLN A 78 -21.62 -10.51 -4.32
N ARG A 79 -22.29 -9.46 -3.84
CA ARG A 79 -22.29 -9.05 -2.44
C ARG A 79 -23.65 -8.44 -2.07
N SER A 80 -24.09 -8.66 -0.83
CA SER A 80 -25.39 -8.19 -0.32
C SER A 80 -25.26 -7.12 0.78
N GLY A 81 -24.04 -6.66 1.08
CA GLY A 81 -23.77 -5.70 2.15
C GLY A 81 -22.31 -5.27 2.20
N PRO A 82 -21.92 -4.55 3.27
CA PRO A 82 -20.52 -4.17 3.51
C PRO A 82 -19.61 -5.40 3.57
N LEU A 83 -18.38 -5.24 3.08
CA LEU A 83 -17.38 -6.29 3.09
C LEU A 83 -16.31 -6.01 4.14
N PRO A 84 -15.69 -7.04 4.73
CA PRO A 84 -14.38 -6.87 5.33
C PRO A 84 -13.39 -6.40 4.26
N CYS A 85 -12.38 -5.63 4.64
CA CYS A 85 -11.42 -5.02 3.72
C CYS A 85 -9.99 -5.43 4.05
N VAL A 86 -9.21 -5.77 3.02
CA VAL A 86 -7.76 -5.89 3.08
C VAL A 86 -7.15 -4.70 2.36
N VAL A 87 -6.26 -3.98 3.05
CA VAL A 87 -5.38 -2.98 2.44
C VAL A 87 -4.01 -3.63 2.26
N GLU A 88 -3.57 -3.79 1.02
CA GLU A 88 -2.32 -4.47 0.68
C GLU A 88 -1.25 -3.46 0.26
N TYR A 89 -0.08 -3.58 0.90
CA TYR A 89 1.15 -2.86 0.56
C TYR A 89 2.10 -3.78 -0.22
N ILE A 90 2.95 -3.19 -1.05
CA ILE A 90 3.71 -3.92 -2.06
C ILE A 90 5.18 -4.04 -1.65
N GLY A 91 5.80 -5.19 -1.95
CA GLY A 91 7.22 -5.42 -1.68
C GLY A 91 8.13 -4.53 -2.53
N TYR A 92 9.34 -4.26 -2.02
CA TYR A 92 10.32 -3.36 -2.64
C TYR A 92 10.61 -3.68 -4.12
N GLY A 93 10.61 -2.65 -4.96
CA GLY A 93 10.76 -2.71 -6.42
C GLY A 93 9.44 -2.93 -7.17
N GLY A 94 8.36 -3.21 -6.45
CA GLY A 94 7.01 -3.43 -6.99
C GLY A 94 6.16 -2.17 -7.02
N GLY A 95 5.08 -2.23 -7.79
CA GLY A 95 4.02 -1.25 -7.88
C GLY A 95 2.69 -1.97 -8.07
N ARG A 96 1.60 -1.22 -8.22
CA ARG A 96 0.22 -1.77 -8.21
C ARG A 96 -0.09 -2.77 -9.32
N GLY A 97 0.76 -2.95 -10.32
CA GLY A 97 0.58 -3.95 -11.38
C GLY A 97 -0.78 -3.83 -12.07
N PHE A 98 -1.32 -4.98 -12.49
CA PHE A 98 -2.65 -5.09 -13.05
C PHE A 98 -3.62 -5.69 -12.02
N PRO A 99 -4.94 -5.41 -12.11
CA PRO A 99 -5.94 -6.00 -11.22
C PRO A 99 -5.93 -7.53 -11.20
N THR A 100 -5.53 -8.18 -12.30
CA THR A 100 -5.39 -9.65 -12.38
C THR A 100 -4.32 -10.22 -11.45
N ASP A 101 -3.39 -9.39 -10.96
CA ASP A 101 -2.35 -9.80 -10.00
C ASP A 101 -2.92 -9.95 -8.57
N TRP A 102 -4.14 -9.45 -8.30
CA TRP A 102 -4.65 -9.19 -6.94
C TRP A 102 -5.99 -9.88 -6.63
N LEU A 103 -6.24 -11.05 -7.21
CA LEU A 103 -7.56 -11.71 -7.18
C LEU A 103 -7.84 -12.48 -5.88
N LEU A 104 -6.85 -12.76 -5.04
CA LEU A 104 -7.00 -13.65 -3.89
C LEU A 104 -8.09 -13.18 -2.91
N TRP A 105 -7.95 -11.95 -2.41
CA TRP A 105 -8.82 -11.43 -1.35
C TRP A 105 -10.25 -11.21 -1.82
N SER A 106 -10.44 -10.66 -3.03
CA SER A 106 -11.78 -10.51 -3.60
C SER A 106 -12.44 -11.86 -3.89
N SER A 107 -11.66 -12.88 -4.28
CA SER A 107 -12.17 -14.24 -4.44
C SER A 107 -12.54 -14.89 -3.09
N ALA A 108 -11.90 -14.46 -2.00
CA ALA A 108 -12.23 -14.87 -0.63
C ALA A 108 -13.36 -14.04 0.00
N GLY A 109 -13.96 -13.09 -0.73
CA GLY A 109 -15.09 -12.29 -0.27
C GLY A 109 -14.73 -10.97 0.42
N TYR A 110 -13.49 -10.49 0.30
CA TYR A 110 -13.04 -9.21 0.86
C TYR A 110 -13.07 -8.10 -0.19
N ALA A 111 -13.32 -6.86 0.25
CA ALA A 111 -12.84 -5.70 -0.50
C ALA A 111 -11.31 -5.70 -0.46
N HIS A 112 -10.66 -5.47 -1.60
CA HIS A 112 -9.21 -5.49 -1.69
C HIS A 112 -8.69 -4.16 -2.25
N LEU A 113 -8.06 -3.36 -1.39
CA LEU A 113 -7.41 -2.11 -1.77
C LEU A 113 -5.90 -2.32 -1.86
N VAL A 114 -5.35 -2.25 -3.07
CA VAL A 114 -3.92 -2.34 -3.32
C VAL A 114 -3.36 -0.92 -3.44
N MET A 115 -2.47 -0.52 -2.53
CA MET A 115 -1.83 0.79 -2.56
C MET A 115 -0.55 0.72 -3.40
N ASP A 116 -0.47 1.54 -4.44
CA ASP A 116 0.75 1.65 -5.24
C ASP A 116 1.90 2.28 -4.43
N THR A 117 3.15 1.99 -4.82
CA THR A 117 4.33 2.46 -4.10
C THR A 117 4.99 3.59 -4.88
N ARG A 118 4.99 4.82 -4.31
CA ARG A 118 5.56 6.00 -4.95
C ARG A 118 7.01 5.78 -5.39
N GLY A 119 7.32 6.20 -6.61
CA GLY A 119 8.69 6.17 -7.17
C GLY A 119 9.25 4.77 -7.48
N GLN A 120 8.50 3.70 -7.17
CA GLN A 120 8.93 2.32 -7.43
C GLN A 120 8.17 1.72 -8.62
N GLY A 121 7.95 0.40 -8.59
CA GLY A 121 7.22 -0.30 -9.64
C GLY A 121 7.95 -0.41 -10.96
N SER A 122 9.27 -0.65 -10.89
CA SER A 122 10.14 -0.78 -12.07
C SER A 122 10.91 -2.11 -12.11
N SER A 123 10.72 -2.99 -11.12
CA SER A 123 11.45 -4.27 -11.05
C SER A 123 10.62 -5.48 -11.48
N TYR A 124 9.49 -5.74 -10.82
CA TYR A 124 8.70 -6.96 -11.08
C TYR A 124 7.19 -6.74 -11.18
N LEU A 125 6.69 -5.60 -10.68
CA LEU A 125 5.31 -5.14 -10.88
C LEU A 125 5.35 -3.66 -11.26
N LYS A 126 4.58 -3.26 -12.26
CA LYS A 126 4.57 -1.87 -12.74
C LYS A 126 3.90 -0.94 -11.71
N GLY A 127 4.47 0.23 -11.47
CA GLY A 127 3.87 1.31 -10.69
C GLY A 127 3.37 2.45 -11.59
N ASP A 128 2.40 3.21 -11.09
CA ASP A 128 1.85 4.41 -11.74
C ASP A 128 1.91 5.66 -10.83
N THR A 129 2.44 5.53 -9.60
CA THR A 129 2.62 6.64 -8.66
C THR A 129 4.05 7.18 -8.74
N PRO A 130 4.27 8.39 -9.30
CA PRO A 130 5.59 8.99 -9.30
C PRO A 130 5.99 9.47 -7.90
N ASP A 131 7.28 9.72 -7.71
CA ASP A 131 7.79 10.47 -6.56
C ASP A 131 8.37 11.80 -7.08
N PRO A 132 7.64 12.92 -6.96
CA PRO A 132 8.02 14.18 -7.58
C PRO A 132 9.11 14.93 -6.80
N ASP A 133 9.37 14.54 -5.55
CA ASP A 133 10.36 15.21 -4.72
C ASP A 133 11.78 14.80 -5.16
N ALA A 134 12.61 15.81 -5.46
CA ALA A 134 13.93 15.61 -6.07
C ALA A 134 14.94 14.89 -5.16
N THR A 135 14.65 14.83 -3.85
CA THR A 135 15.45 14.17 -2.83
C THR A 135 14.58 13.11 -2.16
N GLY A 136 14.67 11.87 -2.66
CA GLY A 136 14.04 10.73 -1.98
C GLY A 136 14.68 10.56 -0.60
N GLY A 137 14.00 11.04 0.45
CA GLY A 137 14.35 10.80 1.85
C GLY A 137 14.99 11.96 2.61
N ASP A 138 14.62 13.23 2.38
CA ASP A 138 14.87 14.27 3.38
C ASP A 138 13.68 14.41 4.36
N PRO A 139 13.96 14.69 5.65
CA PRO A 139 13.00 14.61 6.75
C PRO A 139 11.82 15.59 6.65
#